data_AF-A0A923VCG2-F1
#
_entry.id   AF-A0A923VCG2-F1
#
_cell.length_a   1.000
_cell.length_b   1.000
_cell.length_c   1.000
_cell.angle_alpha   90.00
_cell.angle_beta   90.00
_cell.angle_gamma   90.00
#
_symmetry.space_group_name_H-M   'P 1'
#
loop_
_entity.id
_entity.type
_entity.pdbx_description
1 polymer ?
#
loop_
_entity_poly.entity_id
_entity_poly.type
_entity_poly.pdbx_seq_one_letter_code
_entity_poly.pdbx_strand_id
1 'polypeptide(L)'
;SLFSVIKEADSLQEIKKLLNVTANDYWHYHYVFDEATAFKEKHIGTQMVNNLLINTIIPIVFAYGMYNKEDGYKSKALQWLEEVPAEKNNITDAFVGLGVENKNAFDSQALIQLKNEYCNQKRCLQCSVGNRLLKTVITSGT
;
A
#
# COMPACT_ATOMS: atom_id res chain seq x y z
N SER A 1 15.22 -3.50 -18.48
CA SER A 1 15.44 -4.05 -17.13
C SER A 1 14.09 -4.32 -16.48
N LEU A 2 14.02 -4.99 -15.32
CA LEU A 2 12.76 -5.21 -14.58
C LEU A 2 12.00 -3.89 -14.34
N PHE A 3 12.73 -2.85 -13.94
CA PHE A 3 12.14 -1.53 -13.71
C PHE A 3 11.51 -0.93 -14.97
N SER A 4 12.14 -1.07 -16.14
CA SER A 4 11.55 -0.61 -17.41
C SER A 4 10.20 -1.27 -17.66
N VAL A 5 10.08 -2.58 -17.45
CA VAL A 5 8.82 -3.32 -17.64
C VAL A 5 7.74 -2.81 -16.68
N ILE A 6 8.09 -2.58 -15.40
CA ILE A 6 7.17 -2.03 -14.41
C ILE A 6 6.70 -0.63 -14.81
N LYS A 7 7.61 0.22 -15.29
CA LYS A 7 7.31 1.60 -15.69
C LYS A 7 6.35 1.65 -16.86
N GLU A 8 6.58 0.85 -17.90
CA GLU A 8 5.77 0.81 -19.12
C GLU A 8 4.42 0.08 -18.94
N ALA A 9 4.25 -0.73 -17.89
CA ALA A 9 3.02 -1.51 -17.70
C ALA A 9 1.78 -0.63 -17.57
N ASP A 10 0.74 -0.84 -18.37
CA ASP A 10 -0.43 0.05 -18.38
C ASP A 10 -1.43 -0.25 -17.25
N SER A 11 -1.34 -1.43 -16.65
CA SER A 11 -2.29 -1.89 -15.63
C SER A 11 -1.63 -2.69 -14.51
N LEU A 12 -2.29 -2.72 -13.35
CA LEU A 12 -1.89 -3.62 -12.26
C LEU A 12 -1.97 -5.11 -12.64
N GLN A 13 -2.77 -5.49 -13.64
CA GLN A 13 -2.84 -6.88 -14.09
C GLN A 13 -1.54 -7.32 -14.76
N GLU A 14 -0.91 -6.44 -15.54
CA GLU A 14 0.40 -6.70 -16.14
C GLU A 14 1.47 -6.86 -15.06
N ILE A 15 1.44 -6.01 -14.03
CA ILE A 15 2.34 -6.13 -12.88
C ILE A 15 2.08 -7.44 -12.10
N LYS A 16 0.82 -7.81 -11.86
CA LYS A 16 0.47 -9.07 -11.20
C LYS A 16 0.93 -10.29 -12.00
N LYS A 17 0.83 -10.23 -13.33
CA LYS A 17 1.36 -11.27 -14.22
C LYS A 17 2.88 -11.35 -14.16
N LEU A 18 3.58 -10.21 -14.09
CA LEU A 18 5.02 -10.14 -13.92
C LEU A 18 5.48 -10.76 -12.58
N LEU A 19 4.68 -10.57 -11.52
CA LEU A 19 4.94 -11.15 -10.19
C LEU A 19 4.51 -12.62 -10.07
N ASN A 20 3.77 -13.16 -11.03
CA ASN A 20 3.33 -14.55 -11.03
C ASN A 20 4.50 -15.48 -11.41
N VAL A 21 5.41 -15.67 -10.47
CA VAL A 21 6.60 -16.51 -10.59
C VAL A 21 6.54 -17.64 -9.56
N THR A 22 7.17 -18.75 -9.91
CA THR A 22 7.35 -19.87 -9.01
C THR A 22 8.63 -19.71 -8.20
N ALA A 23 8.65 -20.28 -6.99
CA ALA A 23 9.89 -20.47 -6.26
C ALA A 23 10.81 -21.44 -7.01
N ASN A 24 12.09 -21.50 -6.63
CA ASN A 24 12.98 -22.54 -7.17
C ASN A 24 12.57 -23.95 -6.69
N ASP A 25 13.16 -24.98 -7.30
CA ASP A 25 12.86 -26.38 -7.01
C ASP A 25 12.95 -26.73 -5.53
N TYR A 26 13.94 -26.20 -4.80
CA TYR A 26 14.12 -26.48 -3.37
C TYR A 26 12.84 -26.20 -2.58
N TRP A 27 12.22 -25.04 -2.79
CA TRP A 27 11.01 -24.62 -2.09
C TRP A 27 9.76 -25.37 -2.53
N HIS A 28 9.79 -26.10 -3.65
CA HIS A 28 8.69 -26.99 -4.02
C HIS A 28 8.59 -28.22 -3.12
N TYR A 29 9.70 -28.61 -2.49
CA TYR A 29 9.78 -29.73 -1.56
C TYR A 29 9.88 -29.31 -0.09
N HIS A 30 10.27 -28.06 0.21
CA HIS A 30 10.53 -27.61 1.58
C HIS A 30 9.59 -26.47 1.98
N TYR A 31 8.79 -26.68 3.02
CA TYR A 31 8.03 -25.60 3.69
C TYR A 31 8.82 -25.04 4.87
N VAL A 32 9.47 -25.93 5.61
CA VAL A 32 10.48 -25.63 6.63
C VAL A 32 11.83 -25.99 6.04
N PHE A 33 12.86 -25.25 6.43
CA PHE A 33 14.22 -25.48 5.95
C PHE A 33 14.66 -26.92 6.27
N ASP A 34 15.18 -27.61 5.26
CA ASP A 34 15.72 -28.99 5.33
C ASP A 34 14.74 -30.09 5.79
N GLU A 35 13.44 -29.77 5.87
CA GLU A 35 12.37 -30.76 6.06
C GLU A 35 11.63 -31.01 4.73
N ALA A 36 12.00 -32.09 4.05
CA ALA A 36 11.39 -32.46 2.78
C ALA A 36 9.94 -32.92 2.97
N THR A 37 9.07 -32.42 2.10
CA THR A 37 7.63 -32.71 2.04
C THR A 37 7.24 -33.11 0.62
N ALA A 38 5.98 -33.52 0.45
CA ALA A 38 5.44 -33.81 -0.88
C ALA A 38 5.54 -32.58 -1.79
N PHE A 39 5.87 -32.82 -3.06
CA PHE A 39 6.00 -31.77 -4.06
C PHE A 39 4.72 -30.91 -4.12
N LYS A 40 4.92 -29.60 -4.04
CA LYS A 40 3.88 -28.62 -4.34
C LYS A 40 4.53 -27.35 -4.85
N GLU A 41 4.26 -27.04 -6.12
CA GLU A 41 4.67 -25.80 -6.75
C GLU A 41 4.22 -24.59 -5.91
N LYS A 42 5.18 -23.70 -5.62
CA LYS A 42 4.96 -22.53 -4.76
C LYS A 42 4.88 -21.29 -5.63
N HIS A 43 3.72 -20.65 -5.59
CA HIS A 43 3.48 -19.34 -6.19
C HIS A 43 3.43 -18.27 -5.10
N ILE A 44 3.69 -17.03 -5.51
CA ILE A 44 3.49 -15.88 -4.63
C ILE A 44 2.01 -15.75 -4.24
N GLY A 45 1.74 -15.57 -2.95
CA GLY A 45 0.38 -15.37 -2.46
C GLY A 45 -0.14 -13.97 -2.79
N THR A 46 -1.46 -13.82 -2.97
CA THR A 46 -2.10 -12.52 -3.28
C THR A 46 -1.77 -11.43 -2.26
N GLN A 47 -1.67 -11.78 -0.97
CA GLN A 47 -1.28 -10.82 0.07
C GLN A 47 0.16 -10.32 -0.11
N MET A 48 1.09 -11.21 -0.47
CA MET A 48 2.48 -10.82 -0.73
C MET A 48 2.58 -9.95 -1.99
N VAL A 49 1.81 -10.27 -3.04
CA VAL A 49 1.69 -9.42 -4.24
C VAL A 49 1.22 -8.02 -3.86
N ASN A 50 0.14 -7.90 -3.10
CA ASN A 50 -0.37 -6.60 -2.65
C ASN A 50 0.67 -5.84 -1.81
N ASN A 51 1.38 -6.52 -0.91
CA ASN A 51 2.45 -5.91 -0.13
C ASN A 51 3.58 -5.35 -1.00
N LEU A 52 4.00 -6.07 -2.05
CA LEU A 52 5.01 -5.59 -3.00
C LEU A 52 4.50 -4.41 -3.82
N LEU A 53 3.23 -4.42 -4.22
CA LEU A 53 2.61 -3.30 -4.92
C LEU A 53 2.69 -2.02 -4.06
N ILE A 54 2.20 -2.10 -2.82
CA ILE A 54 2.06 -0.95 -1.92
C ILE A 54 3.41 -0.44 -1.43
N ASN A 55 4.30 -1.33 -0.99
CA ASN A 55 5.53 -0.92 -0.32
C ASN A 55 6.72 -0.73 -1.26
N THR A 56 6.63 -1.19 -2.51
CA THR A 56 7.79 -1.20 -3.41
C THR A 56 7.47 -0.66 -4.79
N ILE A 57 6.57 -1.31 -5.53
CA ILE A 57 6.36 -0.99 -6.94
C ILE A 57 5.76 0.41 -7.11
N ILE A 58 4.66 0.70 -6.42
CA ILE A 58 3.97 1.99 -6.51
C ILE A 58 4.88 3.13 -6.02
N PRO A 59 5.53 3.05 -4.83
CA PRO A 59 6.45 4.11 -4.38
C PRO A 59 7.58 4.40 -5.36
N ILE A 60 8.16 3.36 -5.98
CA ILE A 60 9.23 3.53 -6.97
C ILE A 60 8.71 4.24 -8.22
N VAL A 61 7.53 3.89 -8.73
CA VAL A 61 6.93 4.58 -9.89
C VAL A 61 6.61 6.04 -9.57
N PHE A 62 6.06 6.31 -8.38
CA PHE A 62 5.81 7.67 -7.93
C PHE A 62 7.11 8.49 -7.80
N ALA A 63 8.14 7.90 -7.17
CA ALA A 63 9.45 8.53 -7.02
C ALA A 63 10.12 8.82 -8.37
N TYR A 64 9.97 7.93 -9.35
CA TYR A 64 10.44 8.18 -10.72
C TYR A 64 9.73 9.39 -11.36
N GLY A 65 8.40 9.48 -11.23
CA GLY A 65 7.63 10.63 -11.69
C GLY A 65 8.02 11.93 -10.99
N MET A 66 8.34 11.88 -9.69
CA MET A 66 8.89 13.01 -8.95
C MET A 66 10.25 13.45 -9.47
N TYR A 67 11.18 12.51 -9.61
CA TYR A 67 12.57 12.77 -10.00
C TYR A 67 12.65 13.37 -11.42
N ASN A 68 11.87 12.82 -12.35
CA ASN A 68 11.87 13.27 -13.75
C ASN A 68 10.85 14.40 -14.04
N LYS A 69 10.08 14.84 -13.03
CA LYS A 69 8.99 15.83 -13.18
C LYS A 69 7.92 15.40 -14.18
N GLU A 70 7.63 14.10 -14.22
CA GLU A 70 6.63 13.51 -15.10
C GLU A 70 5.38 13.16 -14.29
N ASP A 71 4.42 14.08 -14.27
CA ASP A 71 3.21 13.95 -13.44
C ASP A 71 2.34 12.74 -13.84
N GLY A 72 2.42 12.28 -15.08
CA GLY A 72 1.72 11.08 -15.55
C GLY A 72 2.05 9.84 -14.71
N TYR A 73 3.32 9.65 -14.32
CA TYR A 73 3.71 8.53 -13.46
C TYR A 73 3.26 8.70 -12.01
N LYS A 74 3.16 9.94 -11.51
CA LYS A 74 2.61 10.20 -10.18
C LYS A 74 1.13 9.84 -10.13
N SER A 75 0.35 10.33 -11.10
CA SER A 75 -1.07 10.03 -11.21
C SER A 75 -1.32 8.53 -11.38
N LYS A 76 -0.53 7.87 -12.24
CA LYS A 76 -0.57 6.41 -12.42
C LYS A 76 -0.33 5.66 -11.11
N ALA A 77 0.68 6.04 -10.34
CA ALA A 77 0.96 5.39 -9.05
C ALA A 77 -0.19 5.61 -8.04
N LEU A 78 -0.76 6.82 -7.96
CA LEU A 78 -1.91 7.09 -7.09
C LEU A 78 -3.14 6.28 -7.51
N GLN A 79 -3.44 6.21 -8.80
CA GLN A 79 -4.51 5.38 -9.34
C GLN A 79 -4.30 3.90 -8.98
N TRP A 80 -3.07 3.40 -9.11
CA TRP A 80 -2.76 2.03 -8.72
C TRP A 80 -2.99 1.78 -7.23
N LEU A 81 -2.73 2.73 -6.33
CA LEU A 81 -3.10 2.58 -4.91
C LEU A 81 -4.61 2.46 -4.72
N GLU A 82 -5.40 3.20 -5.51
CA GLU A 82 -6.86 3.14 -5.43
C GLU A 82 -7.43 1.79 -5.90
N GLU A 83 -6.72 1.08 -6.78
CA GLU A 83 -7.10 -0.24 -7.31
C GLU A 83 -6.65 -1.41 -6.42
N VAL A 84 -5.69 -1.21 -5.52
CA VAL A 84 -5.23 -2.27 -4.59
C VAL A 84 -6.16 -2.32 -3.36
N PRO A 85 -6.59 -3.51 -2.91
CA PRO A 85 -7.41 -3.64 -1.70
C PRO A 85 -6.73 -2.99 -0.48
N ALA A 86 -7.55 -2.44 0.42
CA ALA A 86 -7.05 -1.84 1.65
C ALA A 86 -6.20 -2.82 2.47
N GLU A 87 -5.15 -2.30 3.08
CA GLU A 87 -4.31 -3.09 3.96
C GLU A 87 -5.05 -3.48 5.24
N LYS A 88 -4.79 -4.71 5.70
CA LYS A 88 -5.21 -5.16 7.03
C LYS A 88 -4.24 -4.60 8.05
N ASN A 89 -4.69 -3.63 8.85
CA ASN A 89 -3.86 -2.97 9.84
C ASN A 89 -4.71 -2.52 11.04
N ASN A 90 -4.25 -2.79 12.26
CA ASN A 90 -4.97 -2.39 13.48
C ASN A 90 -5.23 -0.87 13.55
N ILE A 91 -4.37 -0.05 12.93
CA ILE A 91 -4.57 1.40 12.83
C ILE A 91 -5.81 1.72 11.99
N THR A 92 -5.94 1.10 10.81
CA THR A 92 -7.06 1.35 9.90
C THR A 92 -8.34 0.77 10.46
N ASP A 93 -8.28 -0.39 11.12
CA ASP A 93 -9.43 -0.98 11.83
C ASP A 93 -9.99 -0.04 12.91
N ALA A 94 -9.12 0.64 13.66
CA ALA A 94 -9.53 1.62 14.66
C ALA A 94 -10.24 2.83 14.02
N PHE A 95 -9.76 3.31 12.87
CA PHE A 95 -10.44 4.39 12.13
C PHE A 95 -11.79 3.95 11.57
N VAL A 96 -11.88 2.73 11.05
CA VAL A 96 -13.16 2.14 10.59
C VAL A 96 -14.15 2.05 11.75
N GLY A 97 -13.69 1.66 12.95
CA GLY A 97 -14.51 1.68 14.17
C GLY A 97 -15.03 3.07 14.57
N LEU A 98 -14.39 4.15 14.11
CA LEU A 98 -14.85 5.53 14.27
C LEU A 98 -15.73 6.02 13.10
N GLY A 99 -16.06 5.15 12.14
CA GLY A 99 -16.87 5.48 10.97
C GLY A 99 -16.10 6.10 9.80
N VAL A 100 -14.77 6.02 9.80
CA VAL A 100 -13.95 6.48 8.67
C VAL A 100 -13.81 5.35 7.64
N GLU A 101 -14.06 5.66 6.37
CA GLU A 101 -13.94 4.67 5.29
C GLU A 101 -12.49 4.29 5.02
N ASN A 102 -12.25 3.01 4.69
CA ASN A 102 -10.95 2.47 4.28
C ASN A 102 -11.17 1.47 3.13
N LYS A 103 -11.28 1.98 1.89
CA LYS A 103 -11.73 1.20 0.73
C LYS A 103 -10.59 0.49 0.01
N ASN A 104 -9.44 1.16 -0.09
CA ASN A 104 -8.31 0.73 -0.89
C ASN A 104 -6.98 1.08 -0.21
N ALA A 105 -5.87 0.73 -0.86
CA ALA A 105 -4.54 0.98 -0.31
C ALA A 105 -4.20 2.47 -0.23
N PHE A 106 -4.82 3.32 -1.07
CA PHE A 106 -4.68 4.77 -0.96
C PHE A 106 -5.22 5.27 0.39
N ASP A 107 -6.42 4.84 0.77
CA ASP A 107 -7.02 5.16 2.07
C ASP A 107 -6.19 4.60 3.23
N SER A 108 -5.79 3.31 3.17
CA SER A 108 -5.06 2.69 4.26
C SER A 108 -3.73 3.39 4.51
N GLN A 109 -2.98 3.71 3.45
CA GLN A 109 -1.71 4.44 3.55
C GLN A 109 -1.92 5.86 4.08
N ALA A 110 -2.97 6.57 3.64
CA ALA A 110 -3.28 7.91 4.15
C ALA A 110 -3.60 7.89 5.66
N LEU A 111 -4.40 6.92 6.12
CA LEU A 111 -4.77 6.77 7.53
C LEU A 111 -3.59 6.36 8.41
N ILE A 112 -2.76 5.44 7.94
CA ILE A 112 -1.54 5.02 8.64
C ILE A 112 -0.59 6.21 8.80
N GLN A 113 -0.37 6.97 7.72
CA GLN A 113 0.49 8.15 7.75
C GLN A 113 -0.07 9.24 8.67
N LEU A 114 -1.37 9.52 8.60
CA LEU A 114 -2.05 10.45 9.48
C LEU A 114 -1.86 10.06 10.96
N LYS A 115 -2.03 8.78 11.28
CA LYS A 115 -1.87 8.27 12.65
C LYS A 115 -0.44 8.44 13.14
N ASN A 116 0.54 7.98 12.36
CA ASN A 116 1.94 7.91 12.78
C ASN A 116 2.60 9.28 12.82
N GLU A 117 2.37 10.12 11.81
CA GLU A 117 3.06 11.40 11.69
C GLU A 117 2.37 12.59 12.34
N TYR A 118 1.07 12.45 12.65
CA TYR A 118 0.31 13.54 13.28
C TYR A 118 -0.35 13.14 14.59
N CYS A 119 -1.24 12.14 14.59
CA CYS A 119 -2.05 11.83 15.77
C CYS A 119 -1.20 11.34 16.95
N ASN A 120 -0.28 10.41 16.73
CA ASN A 120 0.60 9.88 17.78
C ASN A 120 1.54 10.96 18.33
N GLN A 121 1.95 11.90 17.49
CA GLN A 121 2.80 13.04 17.85
C GLN A 121 2.00 14.25 18.39
N LYS A 122 0.67 14.15 18.48
CA LYS A 122 -0.23 15.25 18.91
C LYS A 122 -0.09 16.53 18.07
N ARG A 123 0.28 16.42 16.80
CA ARG A 123 0.48 17.57 15.87
C ARG A 123 -0.82 18.08 15.27
N CYS A 124 -1.89 18.15 16.06
CA CYS A 124 -3.25 18.47 15.58
C CYS A 124 -3.33 19.84 14.90
N LEU A 125 -2.57 20.84 15.37
CA LEU A 125 -2.51 22.18 14.79
C LEU A 125 -1.83 22.23 13.41
N GLN A 126 -1.07 21.20 13.05
CA GLN A 126 -0.40 21.06 11.75
C GLN A 126 -1.12 20.07 10.83
N CYS A 127 -2.19 19.44 11.32
CA CYS A 127 -2.98 18.44 10.60
C CYS A 127 -4.28 19.08 10.11
N SER A 128 -4.60 18.95 8.82
CA SER A 128 -5.86 19.49 8.27
C SER A 128 -7.11 18.91 8.95
N VAL A 129 -7.09 17.61 9.28
CA VAL A 129 -8.19 16.94 10.01
C VAL A 129 -8.28 17.48 11.44
N GLY A 130 -7.16 17.51 12.17
CA GLY A 130 -7.11 18.02 13.54
C GLY A 130 -7.56 19.47 13.66
N ASN A 131 -7.08 20.34 12.76
CA ASN A 131 -7.49 21.73 12.68
C ASN A 131 -8.99 21.90 12.46
N ARG A 132 -9.60 21.06 11.61
CA ARG A 132 -11.05 21.10 11.37
C ARG A 132 -11.83 20.69 12.62
N LEU A 133 -11.43 19.60 13.26
CA LEU A 133 -12.08 19.10 14.48
C LEU A 133 -12.04 20.13 15.62
N LEU A 134 -10.88 20.76 15.86
CA LEU A 134 -10.72 21.77 16.91
C LEU A 134 -11.61 22.99 16.68
N LYS A 135 -11.70 23.47 15.42
CA LYS A 135 -12.60 24.57 15.08
C LYS A 135 -14.07 24.23 15.36
N THR A 136 -14.51 23.03 14.97
CA THR A 136 -15.89 22.58 15.22
C THR A 136 -16.21 22.49 16.72
N VAL A 137 -15.28 21.97 17.53
CA VAL A 137 -15.47 21.89 18.99
C VAL A 137 -15.62 23.27 19.60
N ILE A 138 -14.79 24.24 19.21
CA ILE A 138 -14.87 25.62 19.73
C ILE A 138 -16.21 26.27 19.36
N THR A 139 -16.73 26.05 18.15
CA THR A 139 -18.02 26.63 17.72
C THR A 139 -19.25 25.95 18.32
N SER A 140 -19.11 24.75 18.89
CA SER A 140 -20.22 23.99 19.49
C SER A 140 -20.33 24.20 21.01
N GLY A 141 -19.37 24.92 21.61
CA GLY A 141 -19.29 25.17 23.06
C GLY A 141 -19.78 26.55 23.51
N THR A 142 -20.52 27.26 22.65
CA THR A 142 -21.30 28.47 22.94
C THR A 142 -22.75 28.23 22.58
#